data_AF-A0A2P4ZLW7-F1
#
_entry.id   AF-A0A2P4ZLW7-F1
#
_cell.length_a   1.000
_cell.length_b   1.000
_cell.length_c   1.000
_cell.angle_alpha   90.00
_cell.angle_beta   90.00
_cell.angle_gamma   90.00
#
_symmetry.space_group_name_H-M   'P 1'
#
loop_
_entity.id
_entity.type
_entity.pdbx_description
1 polymer ?
#
loop_
_entity_poly.entity_id
_entity_poly.type
_entity_poly.pdbx_seq_one_letter_code
_entity_poly.pdbx_strand_id
1 'polypeptide(L)'
;MVYQNRAVNLEVLTCYLLADISDEQLQAFKAAFELGNFARFSPMLSIKIVRPPEDYIGKSHEYIRRKEDEAGREQHFLILDDRAVKNDAVWYIKWFADDEPMDDGAESSDVLWKILVRTDKLGMVYVNYDIGNMSIQEDLDGCGVEFPVKAGYEQPKVYDLDMDMHKEQYRQPTWVRAEPHEFEYNKGGEKFGDYVAPPRTLARLKDEVAEAEGVLNDWVTPHPAGPLRMPNGKMKESPEGTMVLQLKINPEFPWPPFKWPSGSL
;
A
#
# COMPACT_ATOMS: atom_id res chain seq x y z
N MET A 1 23.30 -11.07 -2.07
CA MET A 1 21.93 -11.62 -2.29
C MET A 1 20.91 -10.72 -1.61
N VAL A 2 20.15 -9.92 -2.37
CA VAL A 2 19.07 -9.11 -1.78
C VAL A 2 17.95 -10.01 -1.28
N TYR A 3 17.86 -10.11 0.04
CA TYR A 3 16.68 -10.64 0.71
C TYR A 3 15.61 -9.54 0.74
N GLN A 4 14.90 -9.36 -0.37
CA GLN A 4 13.63 -8.64 -0.33
C GLN A 4 12.66 -9.51 0.45
N ASN A 5 12.20 -9.02 1.58
CA ASN A 5 11.15 -9.66 2.36
C ASN A 5 9.85 -9.56 1.54
N ARG A 6 9.69 -10.42 0.52
CA ARG A 6 8.45 -10.50 -0.26
C ARG A 6 7.36 -10.79 0.75
N ALA A 7 6.40 -9.88 0.90
CA ALA A 7 5.26 -10.08 1.79
C ALA A 7 4.62 -11.44 1.46
N VAL A 8 4.80 -12.43 2.34
CA VAL A 8 4.44 -13.82 2.05
C VAL A 8 2.92 -14.03 2.19
N ASN A 9 2.19 -13.11 2.82
CA ASN A 9 0.73 -13.11 2.94
C ASN A 9 0.21 -11.67 2.91
N LEU A 10 -0.09 -11.14 1.72
CA LEU A 10 -0.82 -9.88 1.60
C LEU A 10 -2.29 -10.12 1.91
N GLU A 11 -2.94 -9.17 2.60
CA GLU A 11 -4.39 -9.16 2.67
C GLU A 11 -4.97 -9.00 1.26
N VAL A 12 -6.05 -9.73 0.98
CA VAL A 12 -6.75 -9.68 -0.29
C VAL A 12 -8.14 -9.09 -0.08
N LEU A 13 -8.35 -7.85 -0.49
CA LEU A 13 -9.66 -7.21 -0.45
C LEU A 13 -10.49 -7.61 -1.67
N THR A 14 -11.78 -7.89 -1.48
CA THR A 14 -12.71 -8.01 -2.61
C THR A 14 -13.02 -6.63 -3.17
N CYS A 15 -13.02 -6.50 -4.49
CA CYS A 15 -13.42 -5.28 -5.20
C CYS A 15 -14.61 -5.59 -6.11
N TYR A 16 -15.79 -5.12 -5.74
CA TYR A 16 -17.01 -5.30 -6.53
C TYR A 16 -17.05 -4.29 -7.68
N LEU A 17 -17.04 -4.78 -8.91
CA LEU A 17 -17.19 -3.96 -10.12
C LEU A 17 -18.67 -3.77 -10.46
N LEU A 18 -19.28 -2.70 -9.93
CA LEU A 18 -20.68 -2.34 -10.17
C LEU A 18 -20.87 -1.54 -11.47
N ALA A 19 -19.86 -0.75 -11.85
CA ALA A 19 -19.89 0.04 -13.07
C ALA A 19 -19.82 -0.82 -14.34
N ASP A 20 -20.49 -0.38 -15.39
CA ASP A 20 -20.30 -0.91 -16.74
C ASP A 20 -19.13 -0.17 -17.40
N ILE A 21 -17.95 -0.79 -17.36
CA ILE A 21 -16.70 -0.21 -17.87
C ILE A 21 -16.12 -1.03 -19.01
N SER A 22 -15.40 -0.35 -19.90
CA SER A 22 -14.62 -1.00 -20.94
C SER A 22 -13.38 -1.70 -20.37
N ASP A 23 -12.81 -2.61 -21.15
CA ASP A 23 -11.53 -3.25 -20.81
C ASP A 23 -10.42 -2.20 -20.64
N GLU A 24 -10.42 -1.13 -21.43
CA GLU A 24 -9.44 -0.04 -21.32
C GLU A 24 -9.53 0.68 -19.97
N GLN A 25 -10.75 0.98 -19.52
CA GLN A 25 -10.98 1.61 -18.21
C GLN A 25 -10.57 0.67 -17.07
N LEU A 26 -10.86 -0.64 -17.19
CA LEU A 26 -10.42 -1.62 -16.21
C LEU A 26 -8.88 -1.71 -16.17
N GLN A 27 -8.20 -1.70 -17.32
CA GLN A 27 -6.73 -1.69 -17.37
C GLN A 27 -6.14 -0.40 -16.80
N ALA A 28 -6.77 0.75 -17.04
CA ALA A 28 -6.35 2.03 -16.45
C ALA A 28 -6.44 2.00 -14.92
N PHE A 29 -7.55 1.49 -14.37
CA PHE A 29 -7.70 1.27 -12.94
C PHE A 29 -6.60 0.35 -12.38
N LYS A 30 -6.36 -0.80 -13.03
CA LYS A 30 -5.31 -1.75 -12.62
C LYS A 30 -3.93 -1.11 -12.63
N ALA A 31 -3.60 -0.35 -13.68
CA ALA A 31 -2.30 0.33 -13.79
C ALA A 31 -2.11 1.38 -12.70
N ALA A 32 -3.14 2.19 -12.40
CA ALA A 32 -3.11 3.17 -11.31
C ALA A 32 -2.95 2.47 -9.94
N PHE A 33 -3.67 1.37 -9.71
CA PHE A 33 -3.54 0.58 -8.49
C PHE A 33 -2.13 -0.01 -8.36
N GLU A 34 -1.60 -0.61 -9.42
CA GLU A 34 -0.26 -1.20 -9.40
C GLU A 34 0.84 -0.18 -9.11
N LEU A 35 0.72 1.03 -9.68
CA LEU A 35 1.61 2.16 -9.42
C LEU A 35 1.59 2.51 -7.93
N GLY A 36 0.39 2.78 -7.41
CA GLY A 36 0.17 3.22 -6.03
C GLY A 36 0.50 2.19 -4.97
N ASN A 37 0.27 0.93 -5.30
CA ASN A 37 0.52 -0.21 -4.42
C ASN A 37 1.98 -0.67 -4.47
N PHE A 38 2.84 -0.09 -5.32
CA PHE A 38 4.22 -0.56 -5.54
C PHE A 38 4.29 -2.04 -5.95
N ALA A 39 3.32 -2.47 -6.76
CA ALA A 39 2.93 -3.87 -6.89
C ALA A 39 4.03 -4.80 -7.42
N ARG A 40 4.98 -4.27 -8.20
CA ARG A 40 6.08 -5.05 -8.81
C ARG A 40 7.17 -5.46 -7.83
N PHE A 41 7.33 -4.76 -6.71
CA PHE A 41 8.51 -4.92 -5.86
C PHE A 41 8.22 -4.91 -4.35
N SER A 42 7.20 -4.17 -3.90
CA SER A 42 6.82 -4.12 -2.48
C SER A 42 5.32 -3.83 -2.32
N PRO A 43 4.44 -4.72 -2.82
CA PRO A 43 2.99 -4.56 -2.68
C PRO A 43 2.58 -4.37 -1.23
N MET A 44 1.66 -3.43 -0.97
CA MET A 44 1.08 -3.19 0.35
C MET A 44 -0.18 -4.02 0.60
N LEU A 45 -1.02 -4.19 -0.42
CA LEU A 45 -2.22 -5.02 -0.38
C LEU A 45 -2.47 -5.71 -1.72
N SER A 46 -3.36 -6.69 -1.75
CA SER A 46 -3.90 -7.28 -2.98
C SER A 46 -5.39 -7.02 -3.09
N ILE A 47 -5.89 -6.86 -4.31
CA ILE A 47 -7.34 -6.76 -4.56
C ILE A 47 -7.76 -7.83 -5.56
N LYS A 48 -8.94 -8.39 -5.34
CA LYS A 48 -9.59 -9.31 -6.28
C LYS A 48 -10.83 -8.62 -6.86
N ILE A 49 -10.74 -8.21 -8.12
CA ILE A 49 -11.84 -7.56 -8.82
C ILE A 49 -12.82 -8.63 -9.29
N VAL A 50 -14.08 -8.54 -8.89
CA VAL A 50 -15.10 -9.54 -9.22
C VAL A 50 -16.37 -8.87 -9.73
N ARG A 51 -17.14 -9.61 -10.53
CA ARG A 51 -18.53 -9.23 -10.78
C ARG A 51 -19.31 -9.36 -9.46
N PRO A 52 -20.15 -8.37 -9.14
CA PRO A 52 -20.97 -8.43 -7.94
C PRO A 52 -22.06 -9.51 -8.08
N PRO A 53 -22.59 -10.01 -6.95
CA PRO A 53 -23.89 -10.66 -6.92
C PRO A 53 -24.97 -9.82 -7.64
N GLU A 54 -25.91 -10.48 -8.33
CA GLU A 54 -26.98 -9.80 -9.07
C GLU A 54 -27.83 -8.88 -8.18
N ASP A 55 -28.02 -9.24 -6.91
CA ASP A 55 -28.82 -8.46 -5.98
C ASP A 55 -28.13 -7.15 -5.52
N TYR A 56 -26.84 -6.96 -5.81
CA TYR A 56 -26.09 -5.74 -5.48
C TYR A 56 -26.22 -4.67 -6.58
N ILE A 57 -26.63 -5.05 -7.79
CA ILE A 57 -26.73 -4.14 -8.93
C ILE A 57 -27.76 -3.05 -8.64
N GLY A 58 -27.35 -1.78 -8.80
CA GLY A 58 -28.18 -0.60 -8.56
C GLY A 58 -28.52 -0.36 -7.09
N LYS A 59 -27.85 -1.04 -6.16
CA LYS A 59 -28.03 -0.84 -4.71
C LYS A 59 -27.03 0.15 -4.14
N SER A 60 -27.38 0.70 -2.98
CA SER A 60 -26.50 1.60 -2.24
C SER A 60 -25.37 0.83 -1.56
N HIS A 61 -24.27 1.51 -1.23
CA HIS A 61 -23.15 0.88 -0.53
C HIS A 61 -23.56 0.34 0.85
N GLU A 62 -24.48 1.02 1.52
CA GLU A 62 -25.06 0.61 2.81
C GLU A 62 -25.80 -0.72 2.68
N TYR A 63 -26.61 -0.90 1.62
CA TYR A 63 -27.27 -2.17 1.36
C TYR A 63 -26.24 -3.29 1.14
N ILE A 64 -25.19 -3.03 0.35
CA ILE A 64 -24.15 -4.01 0.05
C ILE A 64 -23.39 -4.41 1.33
N ARG A 65 -22.97 -3.44 2.14
CA ARG A 65 -22.31 -3.69 3.44
C ARG A 65 -23.18 -4.55 4.36
N ARG A 66 -24.48 -4.22 4.50
CA ARG A 66 -25.42 -5.03 5.29
C ARG A 66 -25.52 -6.46 4.77
N LYS A 67 -25.53 -6.67 3.44
CA LYS A 67 -25.56 -8.02 2.86
C LYS A 67 -24.28 -8.81 3.09
N GLU A 68 -23.13 -8.15 3.08
CA GLU A 68 -21.86 -8.77 3.46
C GLU A 68 -21.85 -9.14 4.95
N ASP A 69 -22.35 -8.26 5.83
CA ASP A 69 -22.48 -8.50 7.28
C ASP A 69 -23.43 -9.66 7.59
N GLU A 70 -24.62 -9.67 6.98
CA GLU A 70 -25.60 -10.76 7.10
C GLU A 70 -25.03 -12.12 6.68
N ALA A 71 -24.05 -12.11 5.77
CA ALA A 71 -23.36 -13.29 5.29
C ALA A 71 -22.05 -13.59 6.03
N GLY A 72 -21.76 -12.88 7.13
CA GLY A 72 -20.60 -13.09 8.00
C GLY A 72 -19.26 -12.67 7.39
N ARG A 73 -19.26 -11.81 6.37
CA ARG A 73 -18.05 -11.32 5.70
C ARG A 73 -17.65 -9.95 6.24
N GLU A 74 -17.15 -9.91 7.47
CA GLU A 74 -16.89 -8.65 8.21
C GLU A 74 -15.66 -7.86 7.69
N GLN A 75 -14.88 -8.43 6.76
CA GLN A 75 -13.71 -7.75 6.19
C GLN A 75 -14.10 -6.49 5.39
N HIS A 76 -13.17 -5.55 5.30
CA HIS A 76 -13.29 -4.38 4.45
C HIS A 76 -13.30 -4.81 2.98
N PHE A 77 -13.98 -4.02 2.14
CA PHE A 77 -14.03 -4.30 0.71
C PHE A 77 -14.08 -3.02 -0.10
N LEU A 78 -13.94 -3.16 -1.41
CA LEU A 78 -13.89 -2.06 -2.34
C LEU A 78 -15.08 -2.09 -3.29
N ILE A 79 -15.53 -0.91 -3.73
CA ILE A 79 -16.55 -0.77 -4.77
C ILE A 79 -16.02 0.12 -5.90
N LEU A 80 -16.16 -0.36 -7.12
CA LEU A 80 -16.01 0.42 -8.36
C LEU A 80 -17.39 0.65 -8.98
N ASP A 81 -17.97 1.81 -8.68
CA ASP A 81 -19.20 2.31 -9.30
C ASP A 81 -18.89 3.43 -10.33
N ASP A 82 -19.92 3.90 -11.04
CA ASP A 82 -19.76 4.89 -12.11
C ASP A 82 -19.07 6.17 -11.63
N ARG A 83 -19.33 6.56 -10.37
CA ARG A 83 -18.70 7.73 -9.76
C ARG A 83 -17.23 7.47 -9.52
N ALA A 84 -16.88 6.31 -8.98
CA ALA A 84 -15.50 5.92 -8.74
C ALA A 84 -14.69 5.93 -10.04
N VAL A 85 -15.23 5.31 -11.09
CA VAL A 85 -14.61 5.25 -12.43
C VAL A 85 -14.42 6.64 -13.03
N LYS A 86 -15.45 7.51 -12.96
CA LYS A 86 -15.36 8.88 -13.49
C LYS A 86 -14.28 9.73 -12.83
N ASN A 87 -13.86 9.36 -11.62
CA ASN A 87 -12.94 10.12 -10.80
C ASN A 87 -11.58 9.42 -10.60
N ASP A 88 -11.27 8.38 -11.39
CA ASP A 88 -10.05 7.56 -11.27
C ASP A 88 -9.84 7.05 -9.83
N ALA A 89 -10.93 6.69 -9.16
CA ALA A 89 -10.99 6.42 -7.74
C ALA A 89 -11.68 5.08 -7.45
N VAL A 90 -11.69 4.71 -6.18
CA VAL A 90 -12.33 3.50 -5.65
C VAL A 90 -12.91 3.79 -4.27
N TRP A 91 -14.09 3.26 -4.00
CA TRP A 91 -14.67 3.34 -2.66
C TRP A 91 -14.03 2.30 -1.77
N TYR A 92 -13.48 2.74 -0.64
CA TYR A 92 -13.09 1.89 0.47
C TYR A 92 -14.26 1.81 1.46
N ILE A 93 -14.81 0.61 1.64
CA ILE A 93 -15.97 0.33 2.50
C ILE A 93 -15.50 -0.39 3.76
N LYS A 94 -15.76 0.21 4.93
CA LYS A 94 -15.29 -0.32 6.22
C LYS A 94 -16.42 -0.99 7.01
N TRP A 95 -17.10 -0.24 7.87
CA TRP A 95 -18.16 -0.71 8.78
C TRP A 95 -19.18 0.40 9.07
N PHE A 96 -20.34 0.03 9.60
CA PHE A 96 -21.29 0.98 10.16
C PHE A 96 -20.78 1.54 11.49
N ALA A 97 -21.06 2.81 11.79
CA ALA A 97 -20.76 3.41 13.08
C ALA A 97 -21.36 2.59 14.23
N ASP A 98 -20.59 2.43 15.31
CA ASP A 98 -20.99 1.74 16.52
C ASP A 98 -21.73 2.67 17.49
N ASP A 99 -22.41 2.07 18.47
CA ASP A 99 -23.17 2.78 19.50
C ASP A 99 -22.28 3.33 20.64
N GLU A 100 -20.95 3.38 20.46
CA GLU A 100 -20.05 4.02 21.41
C GLU A 100 -20.39 5.52 21.54
N PRO A 101 -20.20 6.14 22.72
CA PRO A 101 -20.66 7.51 22.97
C PRO A 101 -20.10 8.44 21.89
N MET A 102 -21.02 8.94 21.06
CA MET A 102 -20.77 9.77 19.88
C MET A 102 -20.06 11.07 20.28
N ASP A 103 -18.74 11.02 20.39
CA ASP A 103 -17.91 12.22 20.30
C ASP A 103 -17.89 12.63 18.81
N ASP A 104 -18.76 13.58 18.45
CA ASP A 104 -18.80 14.43 17.25
C ASP A 104 -18.67 13.78 15.84
N GLY A 105 -18.54 12.46 15.72
CA GLY A 105 -18.19 11.76 14.47
C GLY A 105 -19.38 11.40 13.57
N ALA A 106 -20.34 10.61 14.07
CA ALA A 106 -21.51 10.14 13.33
C ALA A 106 -22.81 10.55 14.03
N GLU A 107 -23.85 10.86 13.26
CA GLU A 107 -25.18 11.23 13.77
C GLU A 107 -25.98 10.00 14.25
N SER A 108 -25.71 8.80 13.69
CA SER A 108 -26.37 7.54 14.05
C SER A 108 -25.50 6.32 13.72
N SER A 109 -25.83 5.15 14.27
CA SER A 109 -25.23 3.87 13.87
C SER A 109 -25.65 3.38 12.47
N ASP A 110 -26.53 4.10 11.77
CA ASP A 110 -26.83 3.86 10.35
C ASP A 110 -25.78 4.48 9.40
N VAL A 111 -24.82 5.25 9.92
CA VAL A 111 -23.73 5.84 9.13
C VAL A 111 -22.74 4.76 8.71
N LEU A 112 -22.60 4.54 7.40
CA LEU A 112 -21.55 3.69 6.86
C LEU A 112 -20.26 4.47 6.69
N TRP A 113 -19.19 4.07 7.38
CA TRP A 113 -17.86 4.61 7.13
C TRP A 113 -17.32 4.10 5.79
N LYS A 114 -17.33 5.00 4.81
CA LYS A 114 -16.78 4.79 3.47
C LYS A 114 -16.03 6.02 2.99
N ILE A 115 -15.06 5.83 2.11
CA ILE A 115 -14.33 6.95 1.52
C ILE A 115 -13.96 6.65 0.07
N LEU A 116 -14.17 7.62 -0.82
CA LEU A 116 -13.77 7.57 -2.21
C LEU A 116 -12.32 8.03 -2.31
N VAL A 117 -11.42 7.12 -2.64
CA VAL A 117 -9.96 7.33 -2.63
C VAL A 117 -9.44 7.26 -4.05
N ARG A 118 -8.54 8.17 -4.42
CA ARG A 118 -7.83 8.10 -5.71
C ARG A 118 -7.11 6.75 -5.84
N THR A 119 -7.26 6.07 -6.96
CA THR A 119 -6.89 4.64 -7.09
C THR A 119 -5.41 4.36 -6.77
N ASP A 120 -4.52 5.25 -7.20
CA ASP A 120 -3.07 5.16 -6.94
C ASP A 120 -2.69 5.53 -5.49
N LYS A 121 -3.64 5.90 -4.63
CA LYS A 121 -3.42 6.18 -3.20
C LYS A 121 -3.92 5.09 -2.30
N LEU A 122 -4.78 4.20 -2.81
CA LEU A 122 -5.45 3.18 -2.01
C LEU A 122 -4.47 2.36 -1.16
N GLY A 123 -3.32 1.96 -1.74
CA GLY A 123 -2.29 1.19 -1.03
C GLY A 123 -1.82 1.86 0.26
N MET A 124 -1.46 3.14 0.17
CA MET A 124 -0.98 3.95 1.30
C MET A 124 -2.09 4.20 2.31
N VAL A 125 -3.30 4.54 1.83
CA VAL A 125 -4.46 4.78 2.69
C VAL A 125 -4.81 3.55 3.51
N TYR A 126 -4.83 2.37 2.88
CA TYR A 126 -5.09 1.11 3.57
C TYR A 126 -4.07 0.86 4.69
N VAL A 127 -2.77 1.01 4.42
CA VAL A 127 -1.72 0.82 5.46
C VAL A 127 -1.90 1.80 6.61
N ASN A 128 -2.19 3.07 6.32
CA ASN A 128 -2.41 4.08 7.36
C ASN A 128 -3.62 3.78 8.23
N TYR A 129 -4.71 3.27 7.66
CA TYR A 129 -5.90 2.86 8.40
C TYR A 129 -5.69 1.58 9.21
N ASP A 130 -4.91 0.63 8.69
CA ASP A 130 -4.62 -0.64 9.37
C ASP A 130 -3.76 -0.43 10.63
N ILE A 131 -2.73 0.42 10.54
CA ILE A 131 -1.85 0.72 11.69
C ILE A 131 -2.39 1.82 12.61
N GLY A 132 -3.58 2.36 12.32
CA GLY A 132 -4.20 3.45 13.10
C GLY A 132 -3.45 4.78 13.05
N ASN A 133 -2.69 5.04 11.98
CA ASN A 133 -2.01 6.33 11.77
C ASN A 133 -2.97 7.41 11.25
N MET A 134 -4.08 7.00 10.62
CA MET A 134 -5.14 7.88 10.10
C MET A 134 -6.50 7.21 10.29
N SER A 135 -7.58 7.98 10.20
CA SER A 135 -8.95 7.47 10.23
C SER A 135 -9.80 8.02 9.08
N ILE A 136 -10.79 7.23 8.64
CA ILE A 136 -11.80 7.68 7.66
C ILE A 136 -12.47 8.97 8.15
N GLN A 137 -12.72 9.09 9.45
CA GLN A 137 -13.36 10.27 10.05
C GLN A 137 -12.54 11.54 9.80
N GLU A 138 -11.25 11.54 10.15
CA GLU A 138 -10.36 12.68 9.90
C GLU A 138 -10.26 13.04 8.41
N ASP A 139 -10.19 12.01 7.55
CA ASP A 139 -10.03 12.20 6.12
C ASP A 139 -11.31 12.70 5.41
N LEU A 140 -12.49 12.37 5.95
CA LEU A 140 -13.76 12.86 5.43
C LEU A 140 -13.95 14.37 5.65
N ASP A 141 -13.43 14.93 6.75
CA ASP A 141 -13.41 16.39 6.98
C ASP A 141 -12.59 17.09 5.88
N GLY A 142 -11.40 16.55 5.58
CA GLY A 142 -10.57 17.01 4.45
C GLY A 142 -11.25 16.93 3.09
N CYS A 143 -12.21 16.01 2.93
CA CYS A 143 -13.03 15.86 1.73
C CYS A 143 -14.24 16.81 1.67
N GLY A 144 -14.53 17.55 2.75
CA GLY A 144 -15.66 18.47 2.87
C GLY A 144 -16.97 17.82 3.28
N VAL A 145 -16.93 16.69 3.99
CA VAL A 145 -18.12 16.12 4.64
C VAL A 145 -18.40 16.86 5.94
N GLU A 146 -19.65 17.30 6.14
CA GLU A 146 -20.05 17.99 7.36
C GLU A 146 -20.21 17.02 8.54
N PHE A 147 -19.77 17.46 9.71
CA PHE A 147 -19.90 16.73 10.97
C PHE A 147 -21.03 17.29 11.86
N PRO A 148 -21.77 16.44 12.60
CA PRO A 148 -21.66 14.98 12.62
C PRO A 148 -22.11 14.37 11.28
N VAL A 149 -21.43 13.30 10.85
CA VAL A 149 -21.70 12.66 9.55
C VAL A 149 -23.08 12.03 9.58
N LYS A 150 -23.89 12.33 8.56
CA LYS A 150 -25.27 11.80 8.43
C LYS A 150 -25.31 10.53 7.61
N ALA A 151 -26.30 9.67 7.87
CA ALA A 151 -26.51 8.48 7.07
C ALA A 151 -26.75 8.86 5.59
N GLY A 152 -26.07 8.16 4.67
CA GLY A 152 -26.16 8.45 3.24
C GLY A 152 -25.43 9.72 2.78
N TYR A 153 -24.47 10.23 3.56
CA TYR A 153 -23.66 11.38 3.16
C TYR A 153 -23.04 11.22 1.77
N GLU A 154 -22.90 12.35 1.09
CA GLU A 154 -22.09 12.45 -0.11
C GLU A 154 -20.72 13.01 0.28
N GLN A 155 -19.65 12.38 -0.22
CA GLN A 155 -18.30 12.90 -0.08
C GLN A 155 -18.01 13.85 -1.25
N PRO A 156 -17.90 15.17 -1.10
CA PRO A 156 -17.81 16.08 -2.26
C PRO A 156 -16.56 15.89 -3.11
N LYS A 157 -15.41 15.63 -2.47
CA LYS A 157 -14.11 15.52 -3.13
C LYS A 157 -13.56 14.11 -3.00
N VAL A 158 -12.86 13.63 -4.03
CA VAL A 158 -12.04 12.41 -3.91
C VAL A 158 -10.95 12.67 -2.87
N TYR A 159 -10.74 11.69 -2.00
CA TYR A 159 -9.62 11.72 -1.07
C TYR A 159 -8.32 11.45 -1.83
N ASP A 160 -7.39 12.38 -1.71
CA ASP A 160 -6.10 12.36 -2.39
C ASP A 160 -5.00 12.76 -1.42
N LEU A 161 -3.98 11.90 -1.31
CA LEU A 161 -2.76 12.24 -0.61
C LEU A 161 -1.88 13.02 -1.58
N ASP A 162 -1.54 14.27 -1.23
CA ASP A 162 -0.66 15.15 -2.00
C ASP A 162 0.77 14.57 -2.10
N MET A 163 0.88 13.57 -2.97
CA MET A 163 2.05 12.75 -3.21
C MET A 163 2.12 12.45 -4.71
N ASP A 164 3.32 12.36 -5.23
CA ASP A 164 3.56 11.94 -6.60
C ASP A 164 3.99 10.48 -6.58
N MET A 165 3.09 9.55 -6.92
CA MET A 165 3.37 8.11 -6.78
C MET A 165 4.53 7.66 -7.67
N HIS A 166 4.77 8.33 -8.80
CA HIS A 166 5.95 8.06 -9.61
C HIS A 166 7.25 8.43 -8.90
N LYS A 167 7.28 9.54 -8.16
CA LYS A 167 8.44 9.92 -7.34
C LYS A 167 8.57 9.04 -6.09
N GLU A 168 7.45 8.67 -5.48
CA GLU A 168 7.44 7.84 -4.28
C GLU A 168 7.99 6.43 -4.53
N GLN A 169 7.86 5.88 -5.75
CA GLN A 169 8.50 4.63 -6.13
C GLN A 169 10.03 4.64 -5.92
N TYR A 170 10.70 5.77 -6.19
CA TYR A 170 12.15 5.93 -5.98
C TYR A 170 12.54 6.13 -4.51
N ARG A 171 11.57 6.35 -3.63
CA ARG A 171 11.77 6.51 -2.19
C ARG A 171 11.57 5.22 -1.41
N GLN A 172 11.09 4.16 -2.06
CA GLN A 172 10.77 2.90 -1.41
C GLN A 172 12.03 2.23 -0.85
N PRO A 173 12.13 2.09 0.49
CA PRO A 173 13.30 1.50 1.10
C PRO A 173 13.32 -0.01 0.88
N THR A 174 14.52 -0.58 0.79
CA THR A 174 14.73 -2.02 0.79
C THR A 174 15.96 -2.35 1.61
N TRP A 175 15.94 -3.52 2.24
CA TRP A 175 17.02 -3.96 3.12
C TRP A 175 17.83 -5.05 2.43
N VAL A 176 19.06 -4.72 2.09
CA VAL A 176 19.99 -5.63 1.41
C VAL A 176 20.93 -6.25 2.42
N ARG A 177 21.04 -7.58 2.43
CA ARG A 177 22.10 -8.31 3.14
C ARG A 177 23.26 -8.53 2.18
N ALA A 178 24.39 -7.89 2.47
CA ALA A 178 25.58 -7.88 1.65
C ALA A 178 26.75 -8.58 2.37
N GLU A 179 27.33 -9.59 1.73
CA GLU A 179 28.55 -10.26 2.19
C GLU A 179 29.77 -9.33 2.04
N PRO A 180 30.88 -9.56 2.78
CA PRO A 180 32.05 -8.69 2.76
C PRO A 180 32.64 -8.35 1.38
N HIS A 181 32.42 -9.22 0.38
CA HIS A 181 32.90 -9.01 -0.99
C HIS A 181 31.92 -8.25 -1.89
N GLU A 182 30.67 -8.04 -1.45
CA GLU A 182 29.59 -7.40 -2.19
C GLU A 182 29.48 -5.89 -1.94
N PHE A 183 30.12 -5.37 -0.88
CA PHE A 183 30.03 -3.97 -0.48
C PHE A 183 31.42 -3.35 -0.25
N GLU A 184 31.46 -2.02 -0.18
CA GLU A 184 32.65 -1.24 0.16
C GLU A 184 32.35 -0.19 1.22
N TYR A 185 33.37 0.15 2.02
CA TYR A 185 33.29 1.21 3.03
C TYR A 185 33.81 2.53 2.47
N ASN A 186 33.22 3.63 2.89
CA ASN A 186 33.74 4.97 2.63
C ASN A 186 35.07 5.13 3.39
N LYS A 187 36.17 5.32 2.66
CA LYS A 187 37.54 5.43 3.20
C LYS A 187 37.96 6.86 3.53
N GLY A 188 37.02 7.82 3.52
CA GLY A 188 37.28 9.24 3.72
C GLY A 188 37.56 9.93 2.38
N GLY A 189 36.63 10.80 1.98
CA GLY A 189 36.71 11.56 0.72
C GLY A 189 35.34 12.01 0.24
N GLU A 190 34.31 11.22 0.52
CA GLU A 190 32.92 11.56 0.20
C GLU A 190 32.25 12.21 1.40
N LYS A 191 31.44 13.24 1.13
CA LYS A 191 30.68 13.94 2.17
C LYS A 191 29.64 12.97 2.74
N PHE A 192 29.75 12.69 4.04
CA PHE A 192 28.57 12.39 4.85
C PHE A 192 27.61 13.55 4.60
N GLY A 193 26.37 13.30 4.15
CA GLY A 193 25.39 14.35 3.85
C GLY A 193 25.10 15.25 5.07
N ASP A 194 23.94 15.90 5.09
CA ASP A 194 23.60 16.88 6.15
C ASP A 194 23.21 16.26 7.51
N TYR A 195 23.91 15.19 7.92
CA TYR A 195 23.68 14.50 9.18
C TYR A 195 24.09 15.38 10.37
N VAL A 196 23.14 15.57 11.29
CA VAL A 196 23.37 16.27 12.58
C VAL A 196 24.43 15.56 13.42
N ALA A 197 24.49 14.23 13.35
CA ALA A 197 25.53 13.40 13.94
C ALA A 197 26.03 12.42 12.86
N PRO A 198 27.13 12.74 12.15
CA PRO A 198 27.59 11.91 11.04
C PRO A 198 27.96 10.50 11.53
N PRO A 199 27.49 9.45 10.84
CA PRO A 199 27.86 8.09 11.21
C PRO A 199 29.38 7.91 11.06
N ARG A 200 29.97 7.08 11.93
CA ARG A 200 31.41 6.80 11.91
C ARG A 200 31.86 6.07 10.64
N THR A 201 30.93 5.36 10.01
CA THR A 201 31.18 4.50 8.85
C THR A 201 29.98 4.54 7.93
N LEU A 202 30.22 4.68 6.63
CA LEU A 202 29.23 4.46 5.58
C LEU A 202 29.67 3.27 4.73
N ALA A 203 28.70 2.55 4.18
CA ALA A 203 28.92 1.50 3.21
C ALA A 203 27.92 1.62 2.07
N ARG A 204 28.29 1.10 0.91
CA ARG A 204 27.41 0.92 -0.23
C ARG A 204 27.73 -0.40 -0.92
N LEU A 205 26.84 -0.88 -1.78
CA LEU A 205 27.15 -2.04 -2.62
C LEU A 205 28.21 -1.65 -3.66
N LYS A 206 28.94 -2.64 -4.16
CA LYS A 206 29.68 -2.44 -5.42
C LYS A 206 28.68 -2.22 -6.55
N ASP A 207 29.03 -1.40 -7.52
CA ASP A 207 28.10 -0.96 -8.58
C ASP A 207 27.50 -2.15 -9.35
N GLU A 208 28.33 -3.12 -9.72
CA GLU A 208 27.91 -4.37 -10.38
C GLU A 208 26.91 -5.19 -9.55
N VAL A 209 27.01 -5.15 -8.22
CA VAL A 209 26.09 -5.85 -7.32
C VAL A 209 24.79 -5.06 -7.21
N ALA A 210 24.85 -3.74 -7.07
CA ALA A 210 23.66 -2.90 -6.99
C ALA A 210 22.82 -2.98 -8.27
N GLU A 211 23.45 -2.95 -9.44
CA GLU A 211 22.79 -3.07 -10.74
C GLU A 211 22.11 -4.43 -10.90
N ALA A 212 22.82 -5.53 -10.58
CA ALA A 212 22.28 -6.88 -10.68
C ALA A 212 21.09 -7.12 -9.74
N GLU A 213 21.04 -6.40 -8.62
CA GLU A 213 20.02 -6.55 -7.58
C GLU A 213 18.90 -5.50 -7.67
N GLY A 214 18.96 -4.60 -8.65
CA GLY A 214 17.90 -3.63 -8.93
C GLY A 214 17.71 -2.54 -7.88
N VAL A 215 18.79 -2.11 -7.22
CA VAL A 215 18.74 -1.07 -6.19
C VAL A 215 19.47 0.19 -6.63
N LEU A 216 18.99 1.35 -6.17
CA LEU A 216 19.71 2.61 -6.30
C LEU A 216 20.84 2.60 -5.27
N ASN A 217 22.07 2.59 -5.78
CA ASN A 217 23.26 2.53 -4.94
C ASN A 217 23.54 3.88 -4.29
N ASP A 218 23.67 3.90 -2.96
CA ASP A 218 23.98 5.11 -2.20
C ASP A 218 24.77 4.73 -0.94
N TRP A 219 25.46 5.71 -0.37
CA TRP A 219 26.19 5.56 0.87
C TRP A 219 25.24 5.56 2.06
N VAL A 220 25.15 4.43 2.76
CA VAL A 220 24.23 4.25 3.88
C VAL A 220 24.95 3.77 5.12
N THR A 221 24.30 3.92 6.28
CA THR A 221 24.85 3.38 7.54
C THR A 221 24.70 1.87 7.52
N PRO A 222 25.80 1.09 7.59
CA PRO A 222 25.72 -0.36 7.63
C PRO A 222 25.36 -0.85 9.02
N HIS A 223 24.56 -1.91 9.08
CA HIS A 223 24.22 -2.59 10.32
C HIS A 223 24.70 -4.05 10.27
N PRO A 224 25.29 -4.62 11.33
CA PRO A 224 25.65 -6.04 11.35
C PRO A 224 24.44 -6.93 11.07
N ALA A 225 24.60 -7.90 10.17
CA ALA A 225 23.56 -8.87 9.88
C ALA A 225 23.37 -9.84 11.04
N GLY A 226 22.24 -9.74 11.74
CA GLY A 226 21.78 -10.78 12.67
C GLY A 226 21.25 -12.02 11.94
N PRO A 227 20.92 -13.12 12.65
CA PRO A 227 20.37 -14.31 12.04
C PRO A 227 19.03 -14.02 11.33
N LEU A 228 18.80 -14.68 10.19
CA LEU A 228 17.61 -14.48 9.36
C LEU A 228 16.59 -15.58 9.64
N ARG A 229 15.35 -15.20 9.98
CA ARG A 229 14.25 -16.17 10.08
C ARG A 229 13.77 -16.56 8.69
N MET A 230 13.89 -17.85 8.37
CA MET A 230 13.43 -18.43 7.11
C MET A 230 11.91 -18.68 7.13
N PRO A 231 11.25 -18.83 5.97
CA PRO A 231 9.80 -19.10 5.91
C PRO A 231 9.36 -20.36 6.68
N ASN A 232 10.24 -21.35 6.81
CA ASN A 232 9.98 -22.56 7.61
C ASN A 232 10.19 -22.37 9.12
N GLY A 233 10.35 -21.12 9.58
CA GLY A 233 10.56 -20.77 10.97
C GLY A 233 11.98 -20.99 11.51
N LYS A 234 12.88 -21.62 10.73
CA LYS A 234 14.28 -21.83 11.15
C LYS A 234 15.09 -20.54 11.05
N MET A 235 16.03 -20.36 11.97
CA MET A 235 17.02 -19.28 11.86
C MET A 235 18.18 -19.74 10.98
N LYS A 236 18.59 -18.90 10.03
CA LYS A 236 19.77 -19.07 9.18
C LYS A 236 20.81 -18.02 9.56
N GLU A 237 21.99 -18.48 9.95
CA GLU A 237 23.13 -17.61 10.18
C GLU A 237 23.62 -17.00 8.87
N SER A 238 24.02 -15.73 8.92
CA SER A 238 24.68 -15.06 7.80
C SER A 238 26.20 -15.33 7.86
N PRO A 239 26.91 -15.35 6.73
CA PRO A 239 28.37 -15.39 6.74
C PRO A 239 28.97 -14.29 7.63
N GLU A 240 30.12 -14.57 8.24
CA GLU A 240 30.80 -13.60 9.10
C GLU A 240 31.10 -12.30 8.31
N GLY A 241 30.84 -11.15 8.95
CA GLY A 241 31.04 -9.84 8.34
C GLY A 241 29.94 -9.39 7.38
N THR A 242 28.86 -10.15 7.22
CA THR A 242 27.68 -9.71 6.45
C THR A 242 27.06 -8.46 7.09
N MET A 243 26.72 -7.49 6.25
CA MET A 243 26.07 -6.24 6.65
C MET A 243 24.67 -6.14 6.06
N VAL A 244 23.81 -5.37 6.72
CA VAL A 244 22.50 -4.94 6.22
C VAL A 244 22.61 -3.48 5.81
N LEU A 245 22.23 -3.18 4.57
CA LEU A 245 22.20 -1.84 3.97
C LEU A 245 20.75 -1.47 3.66
N GLN A 246 20.29 -0.31 4.12
CA GLN A 246 18.98 0.23 3.77
C GLN A 246 19.10 1.07 2.48
N LEU A 247 18.88 0.45 1.33
CA LEU A 247 18.96 1.12 0.03
C LEU A 247 17.57 1.48 -0.47
N LYS A 248 17.49 2.07 -1.66
CA LYS A 248 16.23 2.35 -2.35
C LYS A 248 16.06 1.42 -3.54
N ILE A 249 14.83 1.04 -3.84
CA ILE A 249 14.52 0.22 -5.02
C ILE A 249 14.72 1.06 -6.28
N ASN A 250 15.30 0.47 -7.33
CA ASN A 250 15.24 1.04 -8.67
C ASN A 250 13.95 0.58 -9.36
N PRO A 251 12.93 1.43 -9.53
CA PRO A 251 11.67 1.03 -10.17
C PRO A 251 11.82 0.71 -11.67
N GLU A 252 12.91 1.16 -12.31
CA GLU A 252 13.20 0.90 -13.72
C GLU A 252 13.84 -0.47 -13.95
N PHE A 253 14.30 -1.14 -12.88
CA PHE A 253 14.79 -2.51 -12.98
C PHE A 253 13.68 -3.44 -13.52
N PRO A 254 14.01 -4.49 -14.30
CA PRO A 254 13.04 -5.43 -14.88
C PRO A 254 12.43 -6.36 -13.82
N TRP A 255 11.80 -5.79 -12.78
CA TRP A 255 11.01 -6.50 -11.80
C TRP A 255 9.92 -7.33 -12.49
N PRO A 256 9.66 -8.56 -12.02
CA PRO A 256 8.55 -9.35 -12.50
C PRO A 256 7.23 -8.55 -12.47
N PRO A 257 6.33 -8.77 -13.44
CA PRO A 257 5.02 -8.13 -13.40
C PRO A 257 4.25 -8.58 -12.17
N PHE A 258 3.38 -7.70 -11.66
CA PHE A 258 2.45 -8.04 -10.61
C PHE A 258 1.49 -9.14 -11.09
N LYS A 259 1.17 -10.07 -10.19
CA LYS A 259 0.22 -11.14 -10.47
C LYS A 259 -1.06 -10.87 -9.70
N TRP A 260 -2.10 -10.52 -10.45
CA TRP A 260 -3.44 -10.39 -9.90
C TRP A 260 -3.93 -11.70 -9.28
N PRO A 261 -4.72 -11.64 -8.19
CA PRO A 261 -5.31 -12.83 -7.60
C PRO A 261 -6.10 -13.65 -8.61
N SER A 262 -6.05 -14.98 -8.46
CA SER A 262 -6.76 -15.90 -9.35
C SER A 262 -8.26 -15.60 -9.40
N GLY A 263 -8.80 -15.51 -10.62
CA GLY A 263 -10.20 -15.18 -10.88
C GLY A 263 -10.55 -13.71 -10.65
N SER A 264 -9.56 -12.82 -10.50
CA SER A 264 -9.79 -11.39 -10.70
C SER A 264 -10.10 -11.13 -12.17
N LEU A 265 -11.10 -10.28 -12.44
CA LEU A 265 -11.28 -9.63 -13.74
C LEU A 265 -10.02 -8.85 -14.09
#